data_AF-A0A257PT07-F1
#
_entry.id   AF-A0A257PT07-F1
#
_cell.length_a   1.000
_cell.length_b   1.000
_cell.length_c   1.000
_cell.angle_alpha   90.00
_cell.angle_beta   90.00
_cell.angle_gamma   90.00
#
_symmetry.space_group_name_H-M   'P 1'
#
loop_
_entity.id
_entity.type
_entity.pdbx_description
1 polymer ?
#
loop_
_entity_poly.entity_id
_entity_poly.type
_entity_poly.pdbx_seq_one_letter_code
_entity_poly.pdbx_strand_id
1 'polypeptide(L)'
;LVEMGVGLVPGGGGLTYLARRAAEQAQGGDILHFLKTGFQAAAMATVGKSALENRALGYLQPSDVVVMHSHELLHVAIAQARGMADSGYRPPMPGQTFPVLGRNGVATIQAQLVNLRDGGFISAYDFEIATRIATVLCGGDVEESAQVDEATLMALERKHFCELLGQAKTQERIMGMLQTGKPVRN
;
A
#
# COMPACT_ATOMS: atom_id res chain seq x y z
N LEU A 1 4.13 -5.12 1.80
CA LEU A 1 3.59 -5.22 0.43
C LEU A 1 4.79 -5.48 -0.49
N VAL A 2 4.92 -6.69 -1.03
CA VAL A 2 6.11 -7.17 -1.76
C VAL A 2 5.86 -7.43 -3.25
N GLU A 3 4.65 -7.15 -3.71
CA GLU A 3 4.14 -7.45 -5.04
C GLU A 3 4.97 -6.80 -6.17
N MET A 4 5.61 -5.66 -5.90
CA MET A 4 6.50 -5.00 -6.86
C MET A 4 7.63 -5.93 -7.33
N GLY A 5 8.15 -6.76 -6.41
CA GLY A 5 9.24 -7.71 -6.71
C GLY A 5 8.89 -8.73 -7.79
N VAL A 6 7.59 -8.99 -8.02
CA VAL A 6 7.11 -9.89 -9.08
C VAL A 6 6.41 -9.14 -10.22
N GLY A 7 6.53 -7.80 -10.27
CA GLY A 7 5.95 -6.98 -11.33
C GLY A 7 4.52 -6.52 -11.09
N LEU A 8 4.02 -6.60 -9.86
CA LEU A 8 2.61 -6.32 -9.53
C LEU A 8 2.47 -5.14 -8.57
N VAL A 9 1.31 -4.51 -8.60
CA VAL A 9 0.83 -3.69 -7.47
C VAL A 9 0.20 -4.63 -6.42
N PRO A 10 0.12 -4.26 -5.15
CA PRO A 10 -0.79 -4.93 -4.22
C PRO A 10 -2.21 -4.87 -4.76
N GLY A 11 -2.94 -5.99 -4.71
CA GLY A 11 -4.30 -6.13 -5.26
C GLY A 11 -5.40 -6.36 -4.22
N GLY A 12 -5.03 -6.41 -2.93
CA GLY A 12 -5.87 -6.87 -1.82
C GLY A 12 -6.41 -5.78 -0.90
N GLY A 13 -6.34 -4.50 -1.30
CA GLY A 13 -6.74 -3.34 -0.49
C GLY A 13 -5.60 -2.75 0.35
N GLY A 14 -4.36 -3.24 0.16
CA GLY A 14 -3.21 -2.78 0.93
C GLY A 14 -2.86 -1.31 0.64
N LEU A 15 -2.94 -0.90 -0.62
CA LEU A 15 -2.71 0.50 -1.00
C LEU A 15 -3.86 1.38 -0.53
N THR A 16 -5.10 0.89 -0.67
CA THR A 16 -6.30 1.58 -0.17
C THR A 16 -6.17 1.93 1.32
N TYR A 17 -5.76 0.97 2.13
CA TYR A 17 -5.62 1.16 3.58
C TYR A 17 -4.50 2.15 3.92
N LEU A 18 -3.38 2.12 3.19
CA LEU A 18 -2.30 3.11 3.35
C LEU A 18 -2.76 4.54 3.01
N ALA A 19 -3.53 4.69 1.93
CA ALA A 19 -4.07 5.99 1.52
C ALA A 19 -5.03 6.56 2.57
N ARG A 20 -6.01 5.76 3.02
CA ARG A 20 -6.94 6.17 4.08
C ARG A 20 -6.20 6.58 5.34
N ARG A 21 -5.23 5.77 5.78
CA ARG A 21 -4.45 6.06 6.99
C ARG A 21 -3.63 7.34 6.86
N ALA A 22 -3.03 7.60 5.71
CA ALA A 22 -2.29 8.85 5.49
C ALA A 22 -3.23 10.06 5.61
N ALA A 23 -4.44 9.99 5.06
CA ALA A 23 -5.44 11.04 5.20
C ALA A 23 -5.88 11.24 6.67
N GLU A 24 -6.10 10.16 7.42
CA GLU A 24 -6.46 10.22 8.85
C GLU A 24 -5.34 10.83 9.71
N GLN A 25 -4.09 10.47 9.43
CA GLN A 25 -2.92 10.98 10.15
C GLN A 25 -2.64 12.45 9.82
N ALA A 26 -2.93 12.88 8.59
CA ALA A 26 -2.75 14.26 8.19
C ALA A 26 -3.66 15.23 8.96
N GLN A 27 -4.83 14.77 9.43
CA GLN A 27 -5.80 15.61 10.17
C GLN A 27 -6.10 16.95 9.46
N GLY A 28 -6.21 16.93 8.12
CA GLY A 28 -6.41 18.13 7.29
C GLY A 28 -5.13 18.86 6.89
N GLY A 29 -3.95 18.37 7.29
CA GLY A 29 -2.64 18.85 6.86
C GLY A 29 -2.11 18.14 5.60
N ASP A 30 -0.78 18.08 5.49
CA ASP A 30 -0.09 17.50 4.32
C ASP A 30 -0.20 15.97 4.28
N ILE A 31 -1.10 15.45 3.44
CA ILE A 31 -1.28 14.00 3.21
C ILE A 31 -0.02 13.38 2.59
N LEU A 32 0.68 14.10 1.71
CA LEU A 32 1.85 13.56 1.01
C LEU A 32 2.96 13.19 1.98
N HIS A 33 3.13 13.96 3.07
CA HIS A 33 4.09 13.65 4.13
C HIS A 33 3.90 12.23 4.69
N PHE A 34 2.66 11.87 5.03
CA PHE A 34 2.33 10.55 5.62
C PHE A 34 2.25 9.45 4.56
N LEU A 35 1.81 9.79 3.35
CA LEU A 35 1.71 8.84 2.24
C LEU A 35 3.08 8.38 1.74
N LYS A 36 4.11 9.24 1.82
CA LYS A 36 5.47 8.97 1.32
C LYS A 36 6.05 7.68 1.88
N THR A 37 5.90 7.43 3.18
CA THR A 37 6.43 6.21 3.83
C THR A 37 5.74 4.96 3.28
N GLY A 38 4.40 4.98 3.18
CA GLY A 38 3.63 3.87 2.62
C GLY A 38 3.95 3.61 1.15
N PHE A 39 4.07 4.68 0.36
CA PHE A 39 4.49 4.61 -1.04
C PHE A 39 5.87 3.97 -1.18
N GLN A 40 6.87 4.48 -0.44
CA GLN A 40 8.23 3.95 -0.50
C GLN A 40 8.28 2.47 -0.08
N ALA A 41 7.56 2.10 0.98
CA ALA A 41 7.49 0.71 1.43
C ALA A 41 6.89 -0.22 0.37
N ALA A 42 5.80 0.19 -0.29
CA ALA A 42 5.17 -0.59 -1.35
C ALA A 42 6.03 -0.64 -2.63
N ALA A 43 6.58 0.50 -3.05
CA ALA A 43 7.37 0.63 -4.26
C ALA A 43 8.75 -0.04 -4.14
N MET A 44 9.33 -0.15 -2.94
CA MET A 44 10.61 -0.82 -2.71
C MET A 44 10.46 -2.28 -2.25
N ALA A 45 9.22 -2.79 -2.14
CA ALA A 45 8.93 -4.10 -1.58
C ALA A 45 9.53 -4.31 -0.17
N THR A 46 9.47 -3.27 0.68
CA THR A 46 10.05 -3.30 2.03
C THR A 46 9.27 -4.26 2.94
N VAL A 47 10.00 -5.16 3.61
CA VAL A 47 9.46 -6.10 4.60
C VAL A 47 9.84 -5.64 5.99
N GLY A 48 8.85 -5.33 6.83
CA GLY A 48 9.08 -5.01 8.22
C GLY A 48 9.52 -6.25 9.01
N LYS A 49 10.61 -6.14 9.77
CA LYS A 49 11.25 -7.24 10.49
C LYS A 49 10.78 -7.40 11.94
N SER A 50 9.99 -6.44 12.42
CA SER A 50 9.42 -6.46 13.77
C SER A 50 8.07 -5.76 13.81
N ALA A 51 7.26 -6.01 14.85
CA ALA A 51 6.00 -5.29 15.03
C ALA A 51 6.22 -3.77 15.17
N LEU A 52 7.30 -3.34 15.84
CA LEU A 52 7.63 -1.93 15.99
C LEU A 52 8.00 -1.27 14.65
N GLU A 53 8.76 -1.96 13.81
CA GLU A 53 9.04 -1.49 12.45
C GLU A 53 7.78 -1.45 11.59
N ASN A 54 6.91 -2.46 11.69
CA ASN A 54 5.64 -2.48 10.97
C ASN A 54 4.67 -1.37 11.44
N ARG A 55 4.77 -0.89 12.69
CA ARG A 55 4.08 0.34 13.13
C ARG A 55 4.64 1.58 12.44
N ALA A 56 5.96 1.73 12.35
CA ALA A 56 6.61 2.85 11.67
C ALA A 56 6.31 2.86 10.16
N LEU A 57 6.21 1.68 9.53
CA LEU A 57 5.80 1.51 8.13
C LEU A 57 4.31 1.76 7.88
N GLY A 58 3.50 1.94 8.94
CA GLY A 58 2.06 2.19 8.83
C GLY A 58 1.21 0.94 8.60
N TYR A 59 1.74 -0.26 8.79
CA TYR A 59 0.97 -1.51 8.70
C TYR A 59 0.23 -1.83 10.01
N LEU A 60 0.81 -1.47 11.16
CA LEU A 60 0.17 -1.61 12.47
C LEU A 60 -0.26 -0.26 13.03
N GLN A 61 -1.31 -0.25 13.83
CA GLN A 61 -1.78 0.89 14.61
C GLN A 61 -1.06 0.96 15.97
N PRO A 62 -1.00 2.15 16.61
CA PRO A 62 -0.49 2.27 17.98
C PRO A 62 -1.25 1.40 18.99
N SER A 63 -2.55 1.18 18.75
CA SER A 63 -3.45 0.34 19.56
C SER A 63 -3.26 -1.16 19.37
N ASP A 64 -2.57 -1.61 18.32
CA ASP A 64 -2.43 -3.05 18.04
C ASP A 64 -1.57 -3.73 19.10
N VAL A 65 -2.07 -4.82 19.67
CA VAL A 65 -1.36 -5.57 20.70
C VAL A 65 -0.17 -6.32 20.09
N VAL A 66 1.03 -6.12 20.65
CA VAL A 66 2.23 -6.86 20.26
C VAL A 66 2.44 -8.02 21.23
N VAL A 67 2.36 -9.25 20.71
CA VAL A 67 2.62 -10.47 21.46
C VAL A 67 4.03 -10.94 21.17
N MET A 68 4.87 -11.04 22.20
CA MET A 68 6.29 -11.38 22.03
C MET A 68 6.51 -12.85 21.66
N HIS A 69 5.64 -13.75 22.14
CA HIS A 69 5.75 -15.18 21.90
C HIS A 69 4.71 -15.65 20.87
N SER A 70 5.15 -16.23 19.76
CA SER A 70 4.27 -16.63 18.64
C SER A 70 3.20 -17.63 19.05
N HIS A 71 3.49 -18.55 19.98
CA HIS A 71 2.52 -19.55 20.45
C HIS A 71 1.38 -18.95 21.29
N GLU A 72 1.53 -17.73 21.80
CA GLU A 72 0.49 -17.06 22.58
C GLU A 72 -0.44 -16.20 21.71
N LEU A 73 -0.06 -15.95 20.45
CA LEU A 73 -0.75 -15.04 19.54
C LEU A 73 -2.22 -15.41 19.39
N LEU A 74 -2.53 -16.70 19.20
CA LEU A 74 -3.91 -17.18 19.07
C LEU A 74 -4.72 -16.96 20.34
N HIS A 75 -4.13 -17.26 21.50
CA HIS A 75 -4.80 -17.09 22.80
C HIS A 75 -5.16 -15.62 23.04
N VAL A 76 -4.18 -14.72 22.84
CA VAL A 76 -4.39 -13.27 22.99
C VAL A 76 -5.41 -12.74 21.98
N ALA A 77 -5.34 -13.17 20.71
CA ALA A 77 -6.30 -12.75 19.68
C ALA A 77 -7.75 -13.13 20.03
N ILE A 78 -7.98 -14.35 20.54
CA ILE A 78 -9.31 -14.79 20.98
C ILE A 78 -9.79 -13.96 22.17
N ALA A 79 -8.92 -13.67 23.13
CA ALA A 79 -9.27 -12.85 24.29
C ALA A 79 -9.65 -11.41 23.87
N GLN A 80 -8.88 -10.80 22.96
CA GLN A 80 -9.19 -9.48 22.40
C GLN A 80 -10.53 -9.47 21.66
N ALA A 81 -10.77 -10.44 20.78
CA ALA A 81 -12.02 -10.54 20.03
C ALA A 81 -13.25 -10.71 20.94
N ARG A 82 -13.14 -11.55 21.99
CA ARG A 82 -14.19 -11.69 23.01
C ARG A 82 -14.42 -10.38 23.76
N GLY A 83 -13.36 -9.72 24.20
CA GLY A 83 -13.45 -8.42 24.86
C GLY A 83 -14.15 -7.37 24.01
N MET A 84 -13.83 -7.29 22.71
CA MET A 84 -14.50 -6.40 21.76
C MET A 84 -15.99 -6.73 21.59
N ALA A 85 -16.34 -8.02 21.54
CA ALA A 85 -17.74 -8.44 21.44
C ALA A 85 -18.53 -8.09 22.71
N ASP A 86 -17.97 -8.37 23.88
CA ASP A 86 -18.58 -8.10 25.19
C ASP A 86 -18.72 -6.59 25.44
N SER A 87 -17.79 -5.78 24.95
CA SER A 87 -17.88 -4.32 24.99
C SER A 87 -18.80 -3.71 23.93
N GLY A 88 -19.46 -4.54 23.11
CA GLY A 88 -20.44 -4.10 22.12
C GLY A 88 -19.84 -3.46 20.87
N TYR A 89 -18.64 -3.87 20.45
CA TYR A 89 -17.98 -3.34 19.24
C TYR A 89 -18.91 -3.36 18.02
N ARG A 90 -18.81 -2.31 17.20
CA ARG A 90 -19.47 -2.20 15.89
C ARG A 90 -18.43 -1.80 14.85
N PRO A 91 -18.49 -2.41 13.65
CA PRO A 91 -17.59 -2.00 12.57
C PRO A 91 -17.85 -0.53 12.19
N PRO A 92 -16.84 0.16 11.63
CA PRO A 92 -17.02 1.50 11.10
C PRO A 92 -18.12 1.54 10.02
N MET A 93 -18.79 2.69 9.88
CA MET A 93 -19.84 2.86 8.88
C MET A 93 -19.26 2.66 7.46
N PRO A 94 -19.89 1.83 6.60
CA PRO A 94 -19.46 1.68 5.21
C PRO A 94 -19.57 3.01 4.44
N GLY A 95 -18.75 3.17 3.40
CA GLY A 95 -18.81 4.33 2.50
C GLY A 95 -18.26 5.63 3.10
N GLN A 96 -17.51 5.55 4.20
CA GLN A 96 -16.75 6.70 4.69
C GLN A 96 -15.77 7.17 3.62
N THR A 97 -15.78 8.47 3.36
CA THR A 97 -14.88 9.09 2.39
C THR A 97 -13.73 9.80 3.09
N PHE A 98 -12.60 9.91 2.41
CA PHE A 98 -11.44 10.66 2.85
C PHE A 98 -10.83 11.46 1.69
N PRO A 99 -10.15 12.59 1.98
CA PRO A 99 -9.48 13.37 0.95
C PRO A 99 -8.29 12.61 0.37
N VAL A 100 -8.08 12.74 -0.93
CA VAL A 100 -6.88 12.25 -1.63
C VAL A 100 -6.14 13.37 -2.35
N LEU A 101 -4.88 13.13 -2.67
CA LEU A 101 -4.02 14.11 -3.35
C LEU A 101 -4.34 14.30 -4.84
N GLY A 102 -5.05 13.36 -5.45
CA GLY A 102 -5.41 13.39 -6.86
C GLY A 102 -4.22 13.48 -7.80
N ARG A 103 -4.44 14.07 -8.98
CA ARG A 103 -3.42 14.25 -10.03
C ARG A 103 -2.15 14.95 -9.55
N ASN A 104 -2.29 15.95 -8.69
CA ASN A 104 -1.15 16.72 -8.18
C ASN A 104 -0.19 15.81 -7.40
N GLY A 105 -0.73 14.99 -6.49
CA GLY A 105 0.08 14.01 -5.75
C GLY A 105 0.75 12.98 -6.66
N VAL A 106 0.03 12.49 -7.68
CA VAL A 106 0.61 11.56 -8.68
C VAL A 106 1.80 12.21 -9.38
N ALA A 107 1.64 13.44 -9.88
CA ALA A 107 2.70 14.16 -10.59
C ALA A 107 3.92 14.42 -9.70
N THR A 108 3.71 14.80 -8.43
CA THR A 108 4.80 15.01 -7.48
C THR A 108 5.60 13.73 -7.23
N ILE A 109 4.95 12.59 -7.07
CA ILE A 109 5.62 11.30 -6.87
C ILE A 109 6.32 10.86 -8.17
N GLN A 110 5.67 11.02 -9.32
CA GLN A 110 6.27 10.72 -10.62
C GLN A 110 7.55 11.51 -10.88
N ALA A 111 7.59 12.80 -10.52
CA ALA A 111 8.81 13.61 -10.65
C ALA A 111 9.99 13.01 -9.85
N GLN A 112 9.73 12.47 -8.65
CA GLN A 112 10.75 11.77 -7.87
C GLN A 112 11.19 10.46 -8.53
N LEU A 113 10.23 9.72 -9.10
CA LEU A 113 10.50 8.46 -9.81
C LEU A 113 11.32 8.68 -11.09
N VAL A 114 11.09 9.78 -11.82
CA VAL A 114 11.88 10.13 -13.02
C VAL A 114 13.35 10.26 -12.67
N ASN A 115 13.68 10.96 -11.58
CA ASN A 115 15.06 11.11 -11.12
C ASN A 115 15.70 9.76 -10.76
N LEU A 116 14.94 8.84 -10.15
CA LEU A 116 15.44 7.50 -9.84
C LEU A 116 15.68 6.67 -11.10
N ARG A 117 14.79 6.78 -12.09
CA ARG A 117 14.90 6.05 -13.36
C ARG A 117 16.10 6.55 -14.16
N ASP A 118 16.19 7.87 -14.35
CA ASP A 118 17.23 8.49 -15.16
C ASP A 118 18.60 8.44 -14.47
N GLY A 119 18.61 8.36 -13.13
CA GLY A 119 19.80 8.03 -12.33
C GLY A 119 20.19 6.55 -12.34
N GLY A 120 19.43 5.68 -13.02
CA GLY A 120 19.73 4.24 -13.13
C GLY A 120 19.42 3.41 -11.88
N PHE A 121 18.70 3.95 -10.90
CA PHE A 121 18.34 3.25 -9.66
C PHE A 121 17.14 2.31 -9.83
N ILE A 122 16.24 2.62 -10.77
CA ILE A 122 15.06 1.81 -11.10
C ILE A 122 14.97 1.59 -12.61
N SER A 123 14.46 0.45 -13.04
CA SER A 123 14.21 0.19 -14.47
C SER A 123 13.03 1.01 -14.98
N ALA A 124 12.88 1.11 -16.30
CA ALA A 124 11.68 1.69 -16.91
C ALA A 124 10.39 0.96 -16.49
N TYR A 125 10.49 -0.34 -16.20
CA TYR A 125 9.34 -1.13 -15.79
C TYR A 125 8.99 -0.93 -14.31
N ASP A 126 10.00 -0.82 -13.44
CA ASP A 126 9.79 -0.43 -12.04
C ASP A 126 9.15 0.96 -11.95
N PHE A 127 9.55 1.89 -12.84
CA PHE A 127 8.93 3.20 -12.97
C PHE A 127 7.44 3.11 -13.32
N GLU A 128 7.05 2.23 -14.26
CA GLU A 128 5.64 2.02 -14.63
C GLU A 128 4.82 1.49 -13.45
N ILE A 129 5.31 0.45 -12.76
CA ILE A 129 4.63 -0.16 -11.62
C ILE A 129 4.52 0.84 -10.47
N ALA A 130 5.62 1.53 -10.13
CA ALA A 130 5.63 2.54 -9.07
C ALA A 130 4.70 3.72 -9.39
N THR A 131 4.60 4.11 -10.66
CA THR A 131 3.61 5.10 -11.11
C THR A 131 2.18 4.64 -10.84
N ARG A 132 1.85 3.38 -11.16
CA ARG A 132 0.51 2.81 -10.86
C ARG A 132 0.24 2.77 -9.35
N ILE A 133 1.23 2.42 -8.53
CA ILE A 133 1.12 2.49 -7.06
C ILE A 133 0.78 3.92 -6.62
N ALA A 134 1.49 4.92 -7.15
CA ALA A 134 1.22 6.33 -6.86
C ALA A 134 -0.19 6.73 -7.30
N THR A 135 -0.64 6.28 -8.48
CA THR A 135 -2.01 6.51 -8.98
C THR A 135 -3.05 5.97 -8.02
N VAL A 136 -2.90 4.74 -7.51
CA VAL A 136 -3.85 4.17 -6.53
C VAL A 136 -3.83 4.96 -5.21
N LEU A 137 -2.65 5.23 -4.67
CA LEU A 137 -2.50 5.91 -3.37
C LEU A 137 -3.03 7.35 -3.39
N CYS A 138 -2.94 8.03 -4.52
CA CYS A 138 -3.46 9.39 -4.70
C CYS A 138 -4.92 9.42 -5.17
N GLY A 139 -5.59 8.27 -5.31
CA GLY A 139 -7.00 8.18 -5.70
C GLY A 139 -7.29 8.38 -7.20
N GLY A 140 -6.28 8.30 -8.06
CA GLY A 140 -6.43 8.30 -9.51
C GLY A 140 -6.46 9.69 -10.15
N ASP A 141 -7.17 9.80 -11.28
CA ASP A 141 -7.35 11.04 -12.03
C ASP A 141 -8.53 11.85 -11.46
N VAL A 142 -8.31 12.41 -10.28
CA VAL A 142 -9.24 13.31 -9.59
C VAL A 142 -8.53 14.59 -9.18
N GLU A 143 -9.32 15.62 -8.86
CA GLU A 143 -8.79 16.86 -8.27
C GLU A 143 -8.22 16.61 -6.88
N GLU A 144 -7.29 17.47 -6.48
CA GLU A 144 -6.75 17.46 -5.12
C GLU A 144 -7.85 17.70 -4.09
N SER A 145 -7.78 16.99 -2.96
CA SER A 145 -8.78 16.99 -1.88
C SER A 145 -10.15 16.41 -2.25
N ALA A 146 -10.30 15.79 -3.43
CA ALA A 146 -11.50 15.02 -3.77
C ALA A 146 -11.76 13.94 -2.71
N GLN A 147 -13.04 13.74 -2.37
CA GLN A 147 -13.48 12.75 -1.40
C GLN A 147 -13.75 11.43 -2.10
N VAL A 148 -13.08 10.38 -1.65
CA VAL A 148 -13.19 9.03 -2.21
C VAL A 148 -13.37 8.02 -1.10
N ASP A 149 -14.07 6.92 -1.39
CA ASP A 149 -14.27 5.82 -0.46
C ASP A 149 -13.28 4.67 -0.71
N GLU A 150 -13.21 3.73 0.23
CA GLU A 150 -12.34 2.56 0.12
C GLU A 150 -12.68 1.69 -1.12
N ALA A 151 -13.97 1.56 -1.45
CA ALA A 151 -14.41 0.74 -2.58
C ALA A 151 -13.86 1.25 -3.91
N THR A 152 -13.82 2.57 -4.09
CA THR A 152 -13.25 3.22 -5.29
C THR A 152 -11.75 2.95 -5.42
N LEU A 153 -10.99 3.09 -4.33
CA LEU A 153 -9.54 2.81 -4.36
C LEU A 153 -9.27 1.31 -4.55
N MET A 154 -10.03 0.42 -3.93
CA MET A 154 -9.90 -1.02 -4.14
C MET A 154 -10.22 -1.43 -5.57
N ALA A 155 -11.17 -0.75 -6.22
CA ALA A 155 -11.46 -0.95 -7.64
C ALA A 155 -10.29 -0.51 -8.53
N LEU A 156 -9.67 0.63 -8.22
CA LEU A 156 -8.49 1.13 -8.92
C LEU A 156 -7.27 0.21 -8.72
N GLU A 157 -7.06 -0.27 -7.49
CA GLU A 157 -6.04 -1.25 -7.12
C GLU A 157 -6.19 -2.54 -7.94
N ARG A 158 -7.40 -3.10 -7.96
CA ARG A 158 -7.73 -4.30 -8.75
C ARG A 158 -7.54 -4.08 -10.26
N LYS A 159 -7.93 -2.91 -10.78
CA LYS A 159 -7.75 -2.58 -12.20
C LYS A 159 -6.27 -2.66 -12.59
N HIS A 160 -5.40 -1.95 -11.86
CA HIS A 160 -3.98 -1.94 -12.17
C HIS A 160 -3.30 -3.29 -11.94
N PHE A 161 -3.74 -4.05 -10.94
CA PHE A 161 -3.28 -5.42 -10.72
C PHE A 161 -3.56 -6.32 -11.95
N CYS A 162 -4.81 -6.33 -12.42
CA CYS A 162 -5.21 -7.13 -13.57
C CYS A 162 -4.50 -6.70 -14.86
N GLU A 163 -4.33 -5.39 -15.07
CA GLU A 163 -3.58 -4.86 -16.21
C GLU A 163 -2.12 -5.34 -16.21
N LEU A 164 -1.44 -5.28 -15.06
CA LEU A 164 -0.05 -5.72 -14.92
C LEU A 164 0.09 -7.24 -15.11
N LEU A 165 -0.86 -8.05 -14.65
CA LEU A 165 -0.87 -9.50 -14.90
C LEU A 165 -0.88 -9.85 -16.39
N GLY A 166 -1.50 -9.01 -17.21
CA GLY A 166 -1.54 -9.17 -18.67
C GLY A 166 -0.22 -8.83 -19.38
N GLN A 167 0.78 -8.25 -18.69
CA GLN A 167 2.01 -7.80 -19.31
C GLN A 167 3.09 -8.89 -19.31
N ALA A 168 3.78 -9.04 -20.45
CA ALA A 168 4.83 -10.04 -20.63
C ALA A 168 5.96 -9.90 -19.60
N LYS A 169 6.34 -8.65 -19.27
CA LYS A 169 7.39 -8.38 -18.27
C LYS A 169 7.01 -8.86 -16.87
N THR A 170 5.78 -8.64 -16.41
CA THR A 170 5.27 -9.22 -15.15
C THR A 170 5.32 -10.74 -15.19
N GLN A 171 4.84 -11.36 -16.28
CA GLN A 171 4.81 -12.81 -16.42
C GLN A 171 6.23 -13.41 -16.35
N GLU A 172 7.21 -12.75 -16.96
CA GLU A 172 8.62 -13.12 -16.85
C GLU A 172 9.13 -13.00 -15.41
N ARG A 173 8.81 -11.91 -14.69
CA ARG A 173 9.20 -11.76 -13.26
C ARG A 173 8.58 -12.84 -12.38
N ILE A 174 7.30 -13.15 -12.59
CA ILE A 174 6.59 -14.22 -11.88
C ILE A 174 7.26 -15.57 -12.17
N MET A 175 7.49 -15.89 -13.44
CA MET A 175 8.12 -17.15 -13.84
C MET A 175 9.53 -17.28 -13.26
N GLY A 176 10.33 -16.22 -13.35
CA GLY A 176 11.68 -16.20 -12.79
C GLY A 176 11.68 -16.39 -11.26
N MET A 177 10.75 -15.75 -10.55
CA MET A 177 10.59 -15.95 -9.10
C MET A 177 10.19 -17.40 -8.77
N LEU A 178 9.25 -18.00 -9.51
CA LEU A 178 8.81 -19.38 -9.28
C LEU A 178 9.91 -20.41 -9.59
N GLN A 179 10.73 -20.16 -10.62
CA GLN A 179 11.79 -21.08 -11.04
C GLN A 179 13.06 -20.95 -10.19
N THR A 180 13.43 -19.73 -9.82
CA THR A 180 14.75 -19.45 -9.22
C THR A 180 14.68 -18.99 -7.77
N GLY A 181 13.49 -18.64 -7.28
CA GLY A 181 13.29 -17.99 -5.98
C GLY A 181 13.80 -16.55 -5.91
N LYS A 182 14.24 -15.96 -7.04
CA LYS A 182 14.80 -14.60 -7.09
C LYS A 182 14.00 -13.71 -8.04
N PRO A 183 13.77 -12.43 -7.67
CA PRO A 183 13.17 -11.46 -8.57
C PRO A 183 14.01 -11.22 -9.83
N VAL A 184 13.38 -11.26 -10.99
CA VAL A 184 13.99 -10.80 -12.25
C VAL A 184 13.76 -9.30 -12.38
N ARG A 185 14.79 -8.53 -12.76
CA ARG A 185 14.65 -7.10 -13.07
C ARG A 185 14.87 -6.89 -14.56
N ASN A 186 13.75 -6.67 -15.27
CA ASN A 186 13.62 -6.40 -16.70
C ASN A 186 12.93 -5.04 -16.95
#